data_AF-A0A3G8JIT9-F1
#
_entry.id   AF-A0A3G8JIT9-F1
#
_cell.length_a   1.000
_cell.length_b   1.000
_cell.length_c   1.000
_cell.angle_alpha   90.00
_cell.angle_beta   90.00
_cell.angle_gamma   90.00
#
_symmetry.space_group_name_H-M   'P 1'
#
loop_
_entity.id
_entity.type
_entity.pdbx_description
1 polymer ?
#
loop_
_entity_poly.entity_id
_entity_poly.type
_entity_poly.pdbx_seq_one_letter_code
_entity_poly.pdbx_strand_id
1 'polypeptide(L)'
;MGAIQPWHIILVLLAFLILFGSKKLPDAARGLGRSMRIFKSEVKEMQNDGKPDTDTATPAPTPRELPSGEVPPTTTAPTDDVKKSA
;
A
#
# COMPACT_ATOMS: atom_id res chain seq x y z
N MET A 1 33.43 0.26 -23.94
CA MET A 1 32.19 0.96 -23.57
C MET A 1 31.80 0.49 -22.18
N GLY A 2 32.20 1.25 -21.15
CA GLY A 2 32.09 0.86 -19.75
C GLY A 2 30.63 0.75 -19.35
N ALA A 3 30.16 -0.48 -19.15
CA ALA A 3 28.90 -0.73 -18.47
C ALA A 3 28.96 0.02 -17.15
N ILE A 4 27.96 0.87 -16.91
CA ILE A 4 27.72 1.55 -15.64
C ILE A 4 27.90 0.52 -14.53
N GLN A 5 29.09 0.54 -13.90
CA GLN A 5 29.41 -0.48 -12.92
C GLN A 5 28.41 -0.30 -11.78
N PRO A 6 27.82 -1.39 -11.25
CA PRO A 6 26.85 -1.33 -10.16
C PRO A 6 27.27 -0.43 -8.98
N TRP A 7 28.59 -0.26 -8.81
CA TRP A 7 29.22 0.68 -7.88
C TRP A 7 28.73 2.14 -7.99
N HIS A 8 28.53 2.65 -9.21
CA HIS A 8 28.07 4.03 -9.42
C HIS A 8 26.63 4.22 -8.91
N ILE A 9 25.76 3.23 -9.14
CA ILE A 9 24.37 3.29 -8.68
C ILE A 9 24.31 3.32 -7.15
N ILE A 10 25.14 2.54 -6.48
CA ILE A 10 25.23 2.51 -5.01
C ILE A 10 25.67 3.87 -4.46
N LEU A 11 26.69 4.51 -5.07
CA LEU A 11 27.13 5.85 -4.68
C LEU A 11 26.04 6.91 -4.88
N VAL A 12 25.35 6.88 -6.02
CA VAL A 12 24.25 7.82 -6.30
C VAL A 12 23.11 7.62 -5.30
N LEU A 13 22.72 6.36 -5.04
CA LEU A 13 21.68 6.04 -4.06
C LEU A 13 22.06 6.54 -2.66
N LEU A 14 23.31 6.34 -2.23
CA LEU A 14 23.80 6.82 -0.95
C LEU A 14 23.76 8.35 -0.86
N ALA A 15 24.21 9.06 -1.91
CA ALA A 15 24.12 10.51 -1.98
C ALA A 15 22.66 10.99 -1.93
N PHE A 16 21.74 10.30 -2.61
CA PHE A 16 20.31 10.60 -2.58
C PHE A 16 19.70 10.40 -1.19
N LEU A 17 20.09 9.34 -0.48
CA LEU A 17 19.64 9.09 0.89
C LEU A 17 20.12 10.17 1.87
N ILE A 18 21.33 10.71 1.66
CA ILE A 18 21.85 11.80 2.49
C ILE A 18 21.09 13.10 2.22
N LEU A 19 20.81 13.41 0.95
CA LEU A 19 20.15 14.66 0.56
C LEU A 19 18.64 14.66 0.87
N PHE A 20 17.95 13.57 0.58
CA PHE A 20 16.50 13.44 0.76
C PHE A 20 16.12 12.83 2.13
N GLY A 21 17.00 12.05 2.75
CA GLY A 21 16.75 11.34 3.99
C GLY A 21 16.11 9.96 3.81
N SER A 22 16.38 9.06 4.76
CA SER A 22 15.93 7.65 4.75
C SER A 22 14.41 7.46 4.75
N LYS A 23 13.64 8.43 5.25
CA LYS A 23 12.16 8.37 5.26
C LYS A 23 11.51 8.89 3.98
N LYS A 24 12.15 9.82 3.25
CA LYS A 24 11.54 10.47 2.08
C LYS A 24 11.66 9.65 0.80
N LEU A 25 12.74 8.89 0.65
CA LEU A 25 12.91 7.99 -0.49
C LEU A 25 11.83 6.89 -0.57
N PRO A 26 11.56 6.11 0.49
CA PRO A 26 10.52 5.09 0.45
C PRO A 26 9.11 5.68 0.41
N ASP A 27 8.90 6.85 1.02
CA ASP A 27 7.60 7.53 1.00
C ASP A 27 7.25 8.05 -0.40
N ALA A 28 8.20 8.72 -1.06
CA ALA A 28 8.06 9.15 -2.45
C ALA A 28 7.90 7.95 -3.39
N ALA A 29 8.69 6.89 -3.23
CA ALA A 29 8.55 5.67 -4.03
C ALA A 29 7.18 5.00 -3.81
N ARG A 30 6.62 5.01 -2.59
CA ARG A 30 5.26 4.49 -2.32
C ARG A 30 4.15 5.36 -2.90
N GLY A 31 4.32 6.68 -2.94
CA GLY A 31 3.40 7.59 -3.63
C GLY A 31 3.43 7.38 -5.15
N LEU A 32 4.64 7.41 -5.73
CA LEU A 32 4.88 7.19 -7.16
C LEU A 32 4.46 5.80 -7.60
N GLY A 33 4.71 4.75 -6.81
CA GLY A 33 4.34 3.38 -7.14
C GLY A 33 2.81 3.16 -7.18
N ARG A 34 2.05 3.80 -6.29
CA ARG A 34 0.58 3.77 -6.34
C ARG A 34 0.05 4.43 -7.61
N SER A 35 0.57 5.62 -7.92
CA SER A 35 0.25 6.35 -9.14
C SER A 35 0.60 5.54 -10.40
N MET A 36 1.84 5.04 -10.50
CA MET A 36 2.29 4.19 -11.60
C MET A 36 1.48 2.91 -11.76
N ARG A 37 0.97 2.31 -10.68
CA ARG A 37 0.11 1.12 -10.77
C ARG A 37 -1.20 1.42 -11.48
N ILE A 38 -1.83 2.55 -11.17
CA ILE A 38 -3.07 3.00 -11.81
C ILE A 38 -2.81 3.28 -13.29
N PHE A 39 -1.78 4.06 -13.60
CA PHE A 39 -1.37 4.31 -14.99
C PHE A 39 -1.02 3.02 -15.73
N LYS A 40 -0.35 2.07 -15.09
CA LYS A 40 0.00 0.77 -15.69
C LYS A 40 -1.25 -0.07 -15.97
N SER A 41 -2.26 -0.06 -15.10
CA SER A 41 -3.51 -0.78 -15.35
C SER A 41 -4.29 -0.17 -16.52
N GLU A 42 -4.42 1.16 -16.57
CA GLU A 42 -5.11 1.85 -17.67
C GLU A 42 -4.38 1.64 -19.01
N VAL A 43 -3.05 1.77 -19.01
CA VAL A 43 -2.22 1.53 -20.20
C VAL A 43 -2.18 0.05 -20.59
N LYS A 44 -2.34 -0.87 -19.63
CA LYS A 44 -2.43 -2.32 -19.90
C LYS A 44 -3.79 -2.68 -20.47
N GLU A 45 -4.87 -2.03 -20.04
CA GLU A 45 -6.21 -2.20 -20.60
C GLU A 45 -6.24 -1.75 -22.07
N MET A 46 -5.70 -0.58 -22.37
CA MET A 46 -5.55 -0.09 -23.76
C MET A 46 -4.67 -1.00 -24.64
N GLN A 47 -3.70 -1.71 -24.07
CA GLN A 47 -2.84 -2.65 -24.81
C GLN A 47 -3.40 -4.08 -24.88
N ASN A 48 -4.31 -4.47 -23.99
CA ASN A 48 -4.90 -5.81 -23.92
C ASN A 48 -6.18 -5.99 -24.73
N ASP A 49 -6.71 -4.94 -25.36
CA ASP A 49 -7.79 -5.04 -26.38
C ASP A 49 -7.41 -5.90 -27.62
N GLY A 50 -6.27 -6.60 -27.59
CA GLY A 50 -5.80 -7.49 -28.66
C GLY A 50 -5.16 -8.83 -28.23
N LYS A 51 -5.14 -9.24 -26.95
CA LYS A 51 -4.67 -10.58 -26.51
C LYS A 51 -5.06 -10.90 -25.05
N PRO A 52 -5.48 -12.14 -24.73
CA PRO A 52 -5.75 -12.54 -23.35
C PRO A 52 -4.49 -13.10 -22.69
N ASP A 53 -3.97 -12.44 -21.67
CA ASP A 53 -2.96 -13.03 -20.78
C ASP A 53 -3.56 -13.31 -19.39
N THR A 54 -3.75 -14.60 -19.16
CA THR A 54 -3.83 -15.26 -17.85
C THR A 54 -2.52 -15.04 -17.07
N ASP A 55 -2.61 -15.11 -15.74
CA ASP A 55 -1.55 -14.98 -14.72
C ASP A 55 -1.11 -13.56 -14.29
N THR A 56 -1.54 -13.15 -13.10
CA THR A 56 -0.68 -13.30 -11.89
C THR A 56 -1.50 -12.91 -10.65
N ALA A 57 -1.74 -13.91 -9.80
CA ALA A 57 -2.25 -13.72 -8.45
C ALA A 57 -1.13 -13.24 -7.48
N THR A 58 -1.48 -12.22 -6.66
CA THR A 58 -1.15 -12.10 -5.21
C THR A 58 0.29 -11.63 -4.85
N PRO A 59 0.52 -10.79 -3.79
CA PRO A 59 -0.21 -10.72 -2.53
C PRO A 59 -0.73 -9.35 -2.08
N ALA A 60 -1.93 -9.38 -1.47
CA ALA A 60 -2.35 -8.42 -0.47
C ALA A 60 -1.42 -8.53 0.76
N PRO A 61 -0.88 -7.43 1.29
CA PRO A 61 -0.44 -7.43 2.67
C PRO A 61 -1.71 -7.42 3.53
N THR A 62 -2.22 -8.61 3.87
CA THR A 62 -3.07 -8.79 5.04
C THR A 62 -2.18 -8.47 6.25
N PRO A 63 -2.42 -7.40 7.01
CA PRO A 63 -1.85 -7.31 8.34
C PRO A 63 -2.33 -8.54 9.10
N ARG A 64 -1.41 -9.44 9.45
CA ARG A 64 -1.71 -10.51 10.40
C ARG A 64 -2.30 -9.87 11.65
N GLU A 65 -3.56 -10.19 11.92
CA GLU A 65 -4.17 -10.08 13.23
C GLU A 65 -3.21 -10.65 14.29
N LEU A 66 -3.06 -9.92 15.39
CA LEU A 66 -2.79 -10.51 16.69
C LEU A 66 -4.17 -10.70 17.36
N PRO A 67 -4.72 -11.92 17.41
CA PRO A 67 -5.84 -12.23 18.27
C PRO A 67 -5.29 -12.37 19.69
N SER A 68 -5.52 -11.37 20.53
CA SER A 68 -5.42 -11.53 21.97
C SER A 68 -6.44 -10.61 22.63
N GLY A 69 -7.58 -11.18 22.99
CA GLY A 69 -8.63 -10.49 23.73
C GLY A 69 -10.03 -10.73 23.18
N GLU A 70 -10.44 -12.00 23.10
CA GLU A 70 -11.86 -12.34 23.23
C GLU A 70 -12.35 -11.84 24.59
N VAL A 71 -13.25 -10.85 24.61
CA VAL A 71 -14.44 -10.84 25.47
C VAL A 71 -15.55 -9.99 24.79
N PRO A 72 -16.51 -10.58 24.06
CA PRO A 72 -17.86 -10.02 23.97
C PRO A 72 -18.56 -10.28 25.32
N PRO A 73 -19.57 -9.50 25.79
CA PRO A 73 -20.74 -9.15 24.98
C PRO A 73 -21.43 -7.80 25.31
N THR A 74 -22.46 -7.53 24.51
CA THR A 74 -23.68 -6.78 24.87
C THR A 74 -23.76 -5.33 24.40
N THR A 75 -24.26 -5.21 23.17
CA THR A 75 -25.30 -4.25 22.81
C THR A 75 -26.36 -4.17 23.92
N THR A 76 -26.46 -3.02 24.60
CA THR A 76 -27.73 -2.44 25.08
C THR A 76 -27.50 -0.94 25.32
N ALA A 77 -28.07 -0.11 24.45
CA ALA A 77 -28.73 1.14 24.84
C ALA A 77 -29.33 1.80 23.59
N PRO A 78 -30.50 1.31 23.12
CA PRO A 78 -31.38 2.13 22.31
C PRO A 78 -31.96 3.25 23.19
N THR A 79 -32.10 4.39 22.55
CA THR A 79 -32.89 5.56 22.94
C THR A 79 -34.33 5.22 23.36
N ASP A 80 -34.87 6.03 24.28
CA ASP A 80 -36.30 6.27 24.57
C ASP A 80 -37.12 5.21 25.35
N ASP A 81 -37.38 5.50 26.63
CA ASP A 81 -38.61 5.15 27.38
C ASP A 81 -38.74 6.20 28.51
N VAL A 82 -39.57 7.23 28.36
CA VAL A 82 -40.97 7.29 28.80
C VAL A 82 -41.21 6.89 30.27
N LYS A 83 -41.68 7.89 31.02
CA LYS A 83 -42.52 7.85 32.24
C LYS A 83 -41.86 7.58 33.60
N LYS A 84 -42.22 8.51 34.50
CA LYS A 84 -42.83 8.26 35.82
C LYS A 84 -41.85 8.14 36.99
N SER A 85 -41.87 9.19 37.83
CA SER A 85 -41.74 9.19 39.31
C SER A 85 -40.67 10.16 39.81
N ALA A 86 -41.07 11.40 40.05
CA ALA A 86 -40.92 12.11 41.34
C ALA A 86 -41.53 13.51 41.20
#